data_AF-A0A9R0VBG3-F1
#
_entry.id   AF-A0A9R0VBG3-F1
#
_cell.length_a   1.000
_cell.length_b   1.000
_cell.length_c   1.000
_cell.angle_alpha   90.00
_cell.angle_beta   90.00
_cell.angle_gamma   90.00
#
_symmetry.space_group_name_H-M   'P 1'
#
loop_
_entity.id
_entity.type
_entity.pdbx_description
1 polymer ?
#
loop_
_entity_poly.entity_id
_entity_poly.type
_entity_poly.pdbx_seq_one_letter_code
_entity_poly.pdbx_strand_id
1 'polypeptide(L)'
;MEGDPMGVALPEDALAEILRLLPPRSLATSRCVCKAWRSIVDGRRLLLPELLPHSVRGIFLEYNEASYPSFLSHPSVEPDDILGKLNFHRLPPDPYQWTYTQIEGHCNGLLLYRDRLGLQVANPATQRRARLPPPPERKKEGGIVRPHLAFDPTESLHYEILLVPQTPLAEERDQPEPSKEWPASTWVLCLFSSRTGQWEQRAFLREGEAAGMASDEVLHRTSKSCSTYWHGMLFVQCNGGFTVMRISLSNNKYRVIKMPTDIVESEYYELHLGRSREGICCATFRDRTILRVWILDDSCGTMEWALKHHIDLDQSLSRVMWHCGEKEGPWSLQDVINVEHYGQQDLNDVNMDEDHSNNSFVKSEVEWDSDNDNIGDNESEVVESYLPYVSFLGFHPYKEVIFLDLLSLRRAVAYHLNTSIVQDLGNIWPNDYHVGNAGGIKKSFLYTPCLIADFPVNKLKAHVEG
;
A
#
# COMPACT_ATOMS: atom_id res chain seq x y z
N MET A 1 64.22 -15.32 6.46
CA MET A 1 62.91 -16.00 6.52
C MET A 1 61.87 -14.91 6.26
N GLU A 2 61.71 -14.41 5.04
CA GLU A 2 61.17 -15.14 3.87
C GLU A 2 59.97 -16.01 4.27
N GLY A 3 58.81 -15.36 4.29
CA GLY A 3 57.48 -15.95 4.30
C GLY A 3 56.67 -15.26 3.21
N ASP A 4 56.68 -15.89 2.04
CA ASP A 4 55.78 -15.80 0.88
C ASP A 4 54.73 -14.64 0.80
N PRO A 5 54.82 -13.71 -0.17
CA PRO A 5 53.80 -12.72 -0.46
C PRO A 5 52.96 -13.10 -1.70
N MET A 6 52.53 -14.36 -1.84
CA MET A 6 51.69 -14.81 -2.98
C MET A 6 50.38 -15.47 -2.52
N GLY A 7 49.69 -14.86 -1.57
CA GLY A 7 48.25 -15.05 -1.45
C GLY A 7 47.54 -14.13 -2.44
N VAL A 8 47.10 -14.65 -3.59
CA VAL A 8 46.26 -13.89 -4.53
C VAL A 8 44.98 -13.50 -3.78
N ALA A 9 44.89 -12.25 -3.34
CA ALA A 9 43.71 -11.73 -2.69
C ALA A 9 42.56 -11.80 -3.69
N LEU A 10 41.50 -12.52 -3.33
CA LEU A 10 40.32 -12.65 -4.17
C LEU A 10 39.70 -11.25 -4.37
N PRO A 11 39.43 -10.82 -5.61
CA PRO A 11 38.77 -9.53 -5.85
C PRO A 11 37.43 -9.44 -5.12
N GLU A 12 37.08 -8.25 -4.61
CA GLU A 12 35.84 -8.06 -3.85
C GLU A 12 34.59 -8.46 -4.64
N ASP A 13 34.59 -8.24 -5.96
CA ASP A 13 33.51 -8.68 -6.86
C ASP A 13 33.36 -10.21 -6.88
N ALA A 14 34.47 -10.94 -7.02
CA ALA A 14 34.44 -12.39 -7.03
C ALA A 14 34.01 -12.97 -5.67
N LEU A 15 34.46 -12.35 -4.58
CA LEU A 15 34.04 -12.74 -3.23
C LEU A 15 32.55 -12.45 -3.01
N ALA A 16 32.03 -11.33 -3.51
CA ALA A 16 30.61 -11.01 -3.43
C ALA A 16 29.75 -12.05 -4.14
N GLU A 17 30.12 -12.46 -5.36
CA GLU A 17 29.40 -13.49 -6.10
C GLU A 17 29.44 -14.85 -5.39
N ILE A 18 30.58 -15.23 -4.79
CA ILE A 18 30.67 -16.45 -3.97
C ILE A 18 29.73 -16.36 -2.76
N LEU A 19 29.73 -15.24 -2.04
CA LEU A 19 28.86 -15.04 -0.88
C LEU A 19 27.38 -15.05 -1.28
N ARG A 20 27.02 -14.54 -2.46
CA ARG A 20 25.65 -14.49 -2.97
C ARG A 20 25.05 -15.88 -3.24
N LEU A 21 25.90 -16.87 -3.50
CA LEU A 21 25.47 -18.26 -3.70
C LEU A 21 25.18 -18.99 -2.39
N LEU A 22 25.52 -18.41 -1.24
CA LEU A 22 25.28 -19.04 0.05
C LEU A 22 23.80 -18.97 0.44
N PRO A 23 23.25 -20.02 1.06
CA PRO A 23 21.94 -19.95 1.68
C PRO A 23 21.87 -18.81 2.70
N PRO A 24 20.68 -18.23 2.96
CA PRO A 24 20.48 -17.05 3.81
C PRO A 24 21.17 -17.13 5.17
N ARG A 25 21.04 -18.28 5.84
CA ARG A 25 21.66 -18.53 7.16
C ARG A 25 23.18 -18.55 7.09
N SER A 26 23.75 -19.14 6.05
CA SER A 26 25.19 -19.20 5.81
C SER A 26 25.75 -17.84 5.41
N LEU A 27 24.99 -17.05 4.64
CA LEU A 27 25.33 -15.67 4.29
C LEU A 27 25.31 -14.76 5.53
N ALA A 28 24.28 -14.87 6.38
CA ALA A 28 24.22 -14.17 7.66
C ALA A 28 25.37 -14.54 8.59
N THR A 29 25.76 -15.82 8.61
CA THR A 29 26.94 -16.29 9.37
C THR A 29 28.23 -15.71 8.79
N SER A 30 28.35 -15.66 7.46
CA SER A 30 29.50 -15.09 6.75
C SER A 30 29.68 -13.60 7.04
N ARG A 31 28.58 -12.86 7.20
CA ARG A 31 28.59 -11.45 7.66
C ARG A 31 29.26 -11.26 9.03
N CYS A 32 29.29 -12.30 9.86
CA CYS A 32 29.90 -12.25 11.20
C CYS A 32 31.40 -12.61 11.22
N VAL A 33 31.95 -13.17 10.14
CA VAL A 33 33.32 -13.70 10.09
C VAL A 33 34.38 -12.60 10.20
N CYS A 34 34.31 -11.55 9.38
CA CYS A 34 35.27 -10.44 9.42
C CYS A 34 34.66 -9.13 8.91
N LYS A 35 35.37 -8.00 9.14
CA LYS A 35 34.92 -6.67 8.72
C LYS A 35 34.80 -6.52 7.20
N ALA A 36 35.71 -7.13 6.43
CA ALA A 36 35.69 -7.07 4.96
C ALA A 36 34.45 -7.79 4.40
N TRP A 37 34.16 -9.01 4.88
CA TRP A 37 32.98 -9.76 4.46
C TRP A 37 31.69 -9.06 4.86
N ARG A 38 31.62 -8.51 6.10
CA ARG A 38 30.50 -7.68 6.52
C ARG A 38 30.30 -6.47 5.59
N SER A 39 31.38 -5.78 5.24
CA SER A 39 31.34 -4.62 4.33
C SER A 39 30.83 -5.01 2.95
N ILE A 40 31.21 -6.18 2.42
CA ILE A 40 30.73 -6.67 1.13
C ILE A 40 29.24 -7.06 1.21
N VAL A 41 28.86 -7.83 2.23
CA VAL A 41 27.46 -8.25 2.45
C VAL A 41 26.54 -7.04 2.63
N ASP A 42 26.95 -6.06 3.44
CA ASP A 42 26.15 -4.87 3.73
C ASP A 42 26.20 -3.88 2.57
N GLY A 43 27.38 -3.62 2.01
CA GLY A 43 27.58 -2.68 0.90
C GLY A 43 26.90 -3.12 -0.39
N ARG A 44 26.84 -4.43 -0.66
CA ARG A 44 26.12 -5.01 -1.81
C ARG A 44 24.73 -5.54 -1.45
N ARG A 45 24.30 -5.36 -0.20
CA ARG A 45 22.97 -5.73 0.32
C ARG A 45 22.58 -7.17 -0.04
N LEU A 46 23.51 -8.12 0.13
CA LEU A 46 23.31 -9.51 -0.32
C LEU A 46 22.16 -10.23 0.42
N LEU A 47 21.83 -9.78 1.63
CA LEU A 47 20.70 -10.30 2.43
C LEU A 47 19.35 -9.67 2.08
N LEU A 48 19.31 -8.66 1.19
CA LEU A 48 18.10 -7.90 0.92
C LEU A 48 16.92 -8.73 0.39
N PRO A 49 17.10 -9.72 -0.52
CA PRO A 49 15.99 -10.55 -1.00
C PRO A 49 15.25 -11.27 0.13
N GLU A 50 16.00 -11.75 1.12
CA GLU A 50 15.48 -12.45 2.30
C GLU A 50 14.77 -11.51 3.26
N LEU A 51 15.21 -10.25 3.31
CA LEU A 51 14.60 -9.23 4.16
C LEU A 51 13.34 -8.62 3.54
N LEU A 52 13.09 -8.86 2.26
CA LEU A 52 11.91 -8.39 1.54
C LEU A 52 11.25 -9.61 0.89
N PRO A 53 10.57 -10.46 1.68
CA PRO A 53 9.78 -11.52 1.09
C PRO A 53 8.75 -10.87 0.15
N HIS A 54 8.90 -11.10 -1.16
CA HIS A 54 8.07 -10.53 -2.22
C HIS A 54 6.66 -11.16 -2.24
N SER A 55 6.28 -11.86 -1.18
CA SER A 55 4.97 -12.45 -0.93
C SER A 55 4.01 -11.44 -0.31
N VAL A 56 2.79 -11.37 -0.83
CA VAL A 56 1.70 -10.64 -0.16
C VAL A 56 1.26 -11.46 1.06
N ARG A 57 1.37 -10.85 2.24
CA ARG A 57 1.07 -11.49 3.52
C ARG A 57 -0.32 -11.17 4.05
N GLY A 58 -0.91 -10.08 3.56
CA GLY A 58 -2.24 -9.67 3.98
C GLY A 58 -2.70 -8.39 3.28
N ILE A 59 -3.91 -7.97 3.62
CA ILE A 59 -4.54 -6.73 3.15
C ILE A 59 -5.07 -5.98 4.35
N PHE A 60 -4.64 -4.73 4.52
CA PHE A 60 -5.28 -3.82 5.46
C PHE A 60 -6.54 -3.23 4.83
N LEU A 61 -7.65 -3.27 5.56
CA LEU A 61 -8.96 -2.81 5.12
C LEU A 61 -9.46 -1.72 6.07
N GLU A 62 -9.73 -0.52 5.55
CA GLU A 62 -10.41 0.55 6.28
C GLU A 62 -11.86 0.62 5.83
N TYR A 63 -12.80 0.49 6.77
CA TYR A 63 -14.23 0.63 6.52
C TYR A 63 -14.73 2.03 6.86
N ASN A 64 -15.82 2.48 6.24
CA ASN A 64 -16.34 3.85 6.41
C ASN A 64 -16.67 4.20 7.87
N GLU A 65 -17.16 3.24 8.65
CA GLU A 65 -17.67 3.43 10.00
C GLU A 65 -16.83 2.72 11.07
N ALA A 66 -15.68 2.14 10.68
CA ALA A 66 -14.78 1.47 11.60
C ALA A 66 -13.79 2.44 12.24
N SER A 67 -13.54 2.27 13.55
CA SER A 67 -12.59 3.12 14.27
C SER A 67 -11.13 2.83 13.95
N TYR A 68 -10.87 1.61 13.46
CA TYR A 68 -9.56 1.05 13.23
C TYR A 68 -9.57 0.21 11.95
N PRO A 69 -8.41 0.06 11.28
CA PRO A 69 -8.29 -0.85 10.14
C PRO A 69 -8.38 -2.31 10.60
N SER A 70 -8.97 -3.15 9.76
CA SER A 70 -8.91 -4.61 9.86
C SER A 70 -7.77 -5.16 9.00
N PHE A 71 -7.39 -6.41 9.22
CA PHE A 71 -6.31 -7.06 8.50
C PHE A 71 -6.71 -8.48 8.06
N LEU A 72 -6.90 -8.64 6.75
CA LEU A 72 -7.14 -9.95 6.14
C LEU A 72 -5.80 -10.65 5.92
N SER A 73 -5.62 -11.87 6.40
CA SER A 73 -4.34 -12.58 6.29
C SER A 73 -4.49 -14.09 6.21
N HIS A 74 -3.47 -14.73 5.62
CA HIS A 74 -3.43 -16.19 5.47
C HIS A 74 -3.02 -16.89 6.79
N PRO A 75 -3.66 -18.02 7.17
CA PRO A 75 -3.49 -18.73 8.44
C PRO A 75 -2.22 -19.59 8.56
N SER A 76 -1.46 -19.79 7.47
CA SER A 76 -0.23 -20.61 7.50
C SER A 76 0.92 -20.01 8.33
N VAL A 77 0.72 -18.83 8.90
CA VAL A 77 1.60 -18.30 9.93
C VAL A 77 0.73 -17.98 11.12
N GLU A 78 1.20 -18.38 12.32
CA GLU A 78 0.56 -18.00 13.60
C GLU A 78 -0.01 -16.59 13.48
N PRO A 79 -1.27 -16.36 13.93
CA PRO A 79 -1.85 -15.04 13.95
C PRO A 79 -1.03 -14.17 14.90
N ASP A 80 0.08 -13.67 14.37
CA ASP A 80 0.74 -12.50 14.85
C ASP A 80 -0.33 -11.43 14.77
N ASP A 81 -0.91 -11.09 15.92
CA ASP A 81 -1.87 -10.01 16.09
C ASP A 81 -1.18 -8.71 15.66
N ILE A 82 -1.09 -8.48 14.35
CA ILE A 82 -0.36 -7.37 13.75
C ILE A 82 -1.03 -6.07 14.19
N LEU A 83 -2.35 -6.05 14.31
CA LEU A 83 -3.12 -4.91 14.78
C LEU A 83 -2.82 -4.58 16.24
N GLY A 84 -2.86 -5.56 17.15
CA GLY A 84 -2.50 -5.37 18.56
C GLY A 84 -1.01 -5.05 18.76
N LYS A 85 -0.11 -5.64 17.96
CA LYS A 85 1.32 -5.31 17.95
C LYS A 85 1.57 -3.87 17.49
N LEU A 86 0.84 -3.38 16.49
CA LEU A 86 0.87 -1.98 16.07
C LEU A 86 0.23 -1.04 17.11
N ASN A 87 -0.57 -1.61 18.02
CA ASN A 87 -1.26 -0.91 19.10
C ASN A 87 -2.18 0.21 18.58
N PHE A 88 -2.84 0.00 17.44
CA PHE A 88 -3.78 1.01 16.89
C PHE A 88 -4.87 1.38 17.90
N HIS A 89 -5.23 0.45 18.79
CA HIS A 89 -6.32 0.56 19.75
C HIS A 89 -5.90 1.15 21.11
N ARG A 90 -4.62 1.50 21.32
CA ARG A 90 -4.17 2.03 22.62
C ARG A 90 -4.74 3.41 22.96
N LEU A 91 -5.18 4.16 21.97
CA LEU A 91 -5.81 5.45 22.16
C LEU A 91 -7.30 5.29 21.84
N PRO A 92 -8.20 5.43 22.83
CA PRO A 92 -9.64 5.33 22.59
C PRO A 92 -10.04 6.42 21.59
N PRO A 93 -11.04 6.23 20.70
CA PRO A 93 -11.55 7.27 19.81
C PRO A 93 -11.94 8.56 20.57
N ASP A 94 -11.90 9.73 19.92
CA ASP A 94 -12.30 10.98 20.59
C ASP A 94 -13.81 11.02 20.43
N PRO A 95 -14.58 10.97 21.54
CA PRO A 95 -16.03 11.00 21.46
C PRO A 95 -16.56 12.28 20.79
N TYR A 96 -15.74 13.33 20.66
CA TYR A 96 -16.12 14.61 20.07
C TYR A 96 -15.48 14.90 18.70
N GLN A 97 -14.48 14.13 18.24
CA GLN A 97 -13.73 14.46 17.02
C GLN A 97 -13.68 13.39 15.93
N TRP A 98 -14.34 12.23 16.07
CA TRP A 98 -14.29 11.16 15.04
C TRP A 98 -12.83 10.83 14.60
N THR A 99 -11.87 10.93 15.54
CA THR A 99 -10.44 10.79 15.24
C THR A 99 -10.04 9.33 15.23
N TYR A 100 -10.30 8.71 14.10
CA TYR A 100 -9.94 7.33 13.79
C TYR A 100 -8.48 7.19 13.40
N THR A 101 -7.90 6.02 13.67
CA THR A 101 -6.58 5.69 13.09
C THR A 101 -6.77 5.42 11.61
N GLN A 102 -6.14 6.22 10.76
CA GLN A 102 -6.28 6.13 9.30
C GLN A 102 -4.94 5.80 8.68
N ILE A 103 -4.90 4.80 7.80
CA ILE A 103 -3.74 4.51 6.97
C ILE A 103 -3.77 5.50 5.80
N GLU A 104 -2.68 6.24 5.66
CA GLU A 104 -2.51 7.23 4.60
C GLU A 104 -1.81 6.61 3.40
N GLY A 105 -0.99 5.58 3.61
CA GLY A 105 -0.35 4.83 2.54
C GLY A 105 0.54 3.68 3.04
N HIS A 106 1.08 2.93 2.10
CA HIS A 106 2.07 1.88 2.35
C HIS A 106 3.16 1.93 1.27
N CYS A 107 4.35 1.43 1.58
CA CYS A 107 5.43 1.33 0.61
C CYS A 107 6.46 0.28 1.06
N ASN A 108 6.67 -0.77 0.26
CA ASN A 108 7.66 -1.84 0.48
C ASN A 108 7.72 -2.33 1.95
N GLY A 109 6.54 -2.62 2.52
CA GLY A 109 6.37 -3.15 3.88
C GLY A 109 6.34 -2.15 5.02
N LEU A 110 6.52 -0.85 4.75
CA LEU A 110 6.25 0.22 5.70
C LEU A 110 4.81 0.72 5.54
N LEU A 111 4.19 1.09 6.66
CA LEU A 111 2.88 1.72 6.73
C LEU A 111 3.03 3.16 7.22
N LEU A 112 2.36 4.08 6.55
CA LEU A 112 2.15 5.45 7.00
C LEU A 112 0.72 5.57 7.49
N TYR A 113 0.54 5.93 8.75
CA TYR A 113 -0.78 6.14 9.33
C TYR A 113 -0.81 7.41 10.17
N ARG A 114 -2.03 7.89 10.42
CA ARG A 114 -2.33 9.05 11.24
C ARG A 114 -3.21 8.61 12.40
N ASP A 115 -2.82 9.02 13.59
CA ASP A 115 -3.65 8.96 14.80
C ASP A 115 -3.71 10.35 15.46
N ARG A 116 -4.20 10.42 16.70
CA ARG A 116 -4.26 11.67 17.47
C ARG A 116 -2.90 12.32 17.73
N LEU A 117 -1.83 11.53 17.73
CA LEU A 117 -0.47 12.02 17.95
C LEU A 117 0.14 12.58 16.65
N GLY A 118 -0.50 12.38 15.49
CA GLY A 118 -0.06 12.87 14.20
C GLY A 118 0.40 11.75 13.29
N LEU A 119 1.30 12.06 12.35
CA LEU A 119 1.79 11.08 11.38
C LEU A 119 2.85 10.17 11.98
N GLN A 120 2.72 8.87 11.70
CA GLN A 120 3.64 7.84 12.15
C GLN A 120 3.94 6.87 11.00
N VAL A 121 5.19 6.40 10.97
CA VAL A 121 5.57 5.27 10.12
C VAL A 121 5.79 4.07 11.00
N ALA A 122 5.23 2.94 10.62
CA ALA A 122 5.48 1.65 11.26
C ALA A 122 6.01 0.63 10.25
N ASN A 123 6.85 -0.26 10.74
CA ASN A 123 7.16 -1.51 10.11
C ASN A 123 6.44 -2.62 10.91
N PRO A 124 5.31 -3.15 10.42
CA PRO A 124 4.56 -4.18 11.14
C PRO A 124 5.36 -5.46 11.40
N ALA A 125 6.26 -5.84 10.48
CA ALA A 125 7.02 -7.08 10.59
C ALA A 125 8.08 -7.03 11.70
N THR A 126 8.64 -5.85 11.96
CA THR A 126 9.64 -5.65 13.02
C THR A 126 9.06 -4.98 14.27
N GLN A 127 7.77 -4.63 14.25
CA GLN A 127 7.07 -3.90 15.32
C GLN A 127 7.69 -2.55 15.68
N ARG A 128 8.50 -1.99 14.78
CA ARG A 128 9.14 -0.69 15.00
C ARG A 128 8.26 0.43 14.45
N ARG A 129 8.30 1.57 15.12
CA ARG A 129 7.54 2.76 14.73
C ARG A 129 8.32 4.04 15.02
N ALA A 130 8.07 5.06 14.22
CA ALA A 130 8.63 6.39 14.36
C ALA A 130 7.54 7.42 14.15
N ARG A 131 7.35 8.28 15.15
CA ARG A 131 6.47 9.44 15.05
C ARG A 131 7.19 10.56 14.33
N LEU A 132 6.50 11.21 13.41
CA LEU A 132 7.05 12.35 12.69
C LEU A 132 6.89 13.63 13.52
N PRO A 133 7.85 14.57 13.43
CA PRO A 133 7.60 15.93 13.90
C PRO A 133 6.42 16.54 13.13
N PRO A 134 5.69 17.49 13.73
CA PRO A 134 4.64 18.19 13.01
C PRO A 134 5.21 18.83 11.74
N PRO A 135 4.53 18.72 10.59
CA PRO A 135 4.96 19.44 9.40
C PRO A 135 4.93 20.94 9.66
N PRO A 136 5.82 21.72 9.02
CA PRO A 136 5.81 23.17 9.15
C PRO A 136 4.41 23.70 8.81
N GLU A 137 3.92 24.66 9.61
CA GLU A 137 2.62 25.29 9.39
C GLU A 137 2.58 25.86 7.98
N ARG A 138 1.86 25.18 7.08
CA ARG A 138 1.41 25.80 5.85
C ARG A 138 0.32 26.78 6.26
N LYS A 139 0.37 28.00 5.73
CA LYS A 139 -0.78 28.91 5.78
C LYS A 139 -2.01 28.10 5.34
N LYS A 140 -3.16 28.33 5.95
CA LYS A 140 -4.43 27.64 5.65
C LYS A 140 -4.88 27.96 4.22
N GLU A 141 -4.14 27.49 3.24
CA GLU A 141 -4.47 27.51 1.82
C GLU A 141 -5.44 26.36 1.61
N GLY A 142 -6.66 26.68 1.13
CA GLY A 142 -7.81 25.79 1.12
C GLY A 142 -7.75 24.58 0.17
N GLY A 143 -6.72 23.74 0.28
CA GLY A 143 -6.56 22.48 -0.43
C GLY A 143 -6.28 21.32 0.53
N ILE A 144 -6.87 20.16 0.27
CA ILE A 144 -6.60 18.93 1.04
C ILE A 144 -5.19 18.43 0.65
N VAL A 145 -4.27 18.40 1.60
CA VAL A 145 -2.91 17.87 1.41
C VAL A 145 -2.82 16.46 1.97
N ARG A 146 -2.30 15.52 1.18
CA ARG A 146 -2.10 14.13 1.58
C ARG A 146 -0.62 13.78 1.70
N PRO A 147 -0.25 12.99 2.71
CA PRO A 147 1.12 12.51 2.85
C PRO A 147 1.30 11.21 2.06
N HIS A 148 2.41 11.11 1.33
CA HIS A 148 2.76 9.96 0.52
C HIS A 148 4.12 9.40 0.95
N LEU A 149 4.16 8.10 1.23
CA LEU A 149 5.37 7.40 1.67
C LEU A 149 6.19 6.94 0.48
N ALA A 150 7.47 7.28 0.47
CA ALA A 150 8.47 6.80 -0.48
C ALA A 150 9.53 6.01 0.29
N PHE A 151 9.63 4.71 0.00
CA PHE A 151 10.62 3.84 0.62
C PHE A 151 10.99 2.71 -0.32
N ASP A 152 12.25 2.65 -0.71
CA ASP A 152 12.80 1.47 -1.39
C ASP A 152 14.11 1.06 -0.71
N PRO A 153 14.09 -0.05 0.04
CA PRO A 153 15.27 -0.53 0.73
C PRO A 153 16.37 -1.06 -0.20
N THR A 154 16.11 -1.22 -1.50
CA THR A 154 17.14 -1.48 -2.51
C THR A 154 17.95 -0.22 -2.85
N GLU A 155 17.37 0.96 -2.62
CA GLU A 155 17.97 2.28 -2.86
C GLU A 155 18.49 2.91 -1.55
N SER A 156 17.66 2.94 -0.50
CA SER A 156 17.96 3.61 0.77
C SER A 156 17.23 2.95 1.94
N LEU A 157 17.91 2.76 3.07
CA LEU A 157 17.28 2.31 4.33
C LEU A 157 16.45 3.41 5.01
N HIS A 158 16.53 4.63 4.50
CA HIS A 158 15.74 5.77 4.96
C HIS A 158 14.53 5.96 4.06
N TYR A 159 13.35 6.05 4.68
CA TYR A 159 12.12 6.48 4.03
C TYR A 159 12.02 8.01 3.97
N GLU A 160 11.23 8.48 3.01
CA GLU A 160 10.88 9.88 2.80
C GLU A 160 9.35 10.02 2.72
N ILE A 161 8.82 11.15 3.15
CA ILE A 161 7.37 11.43 3.08
C ILE A 161 7.15 12.77 2.40
N LEU A 162 6.30 12.77 1.37
CA LEU A 162 5.99 13.95 0.58
C LEU A 162 4.56 14.41 0.83
N LEU A 163 4.36 15.70 1.11
CA LEU A 163 3.04 16.29 1.28
C LEU A 163 2.55 16.88 -0.05
N VAL A 164 1.65 16.17 -0.73
CA VAL A 164 1.13 16.53 -2.05
C VAL A 164 -0.31 17.04 -1.93
N PRO A 165 -0.62 18.25 -2.46
CA PRO A 165 -1.99 18.74 -2.58
C PRO A 165 -2.83 17.84 -3.52
N GLN A 166 -4.04 17.45 -3.10
CA GLN A 166 -4.98 16.69 -3.96
C GLN A 166 -5.54 17.55 -5.09
N THR A 167 -5.66 18.85 -4.84
CA THR A 167 -6.12 19.86 -5.79
C THR A 167 -5.10 20.99 -5.87
N PRO A 168 -5.06 21.73 -6.99
CA PRO A 168 -4.22 22.92 -7.11
C PRO A 168 -4.48 23.89 -5.94
N LEU A 169 -3.42 24.49 -5.40
CA LEU A 169 -3.47 25.32 -4.19
C LEU A 169 -4.30 26.58 -4.41
N ALA A 170 -4.94 27.09 -3.35
CA ALA A 170 -5.78 28.29 -3.41
C ALA A 170 -5.01 29.57 -3.80
N GLU A 171 -3.68 29.63 -3.66
CA GLU A 171 -2.88 30.74 -4.22
C GLU A 171 -2.90 30.79 -5.77
N GLU A 172 -3.31 29.71 -6.43
CA GLU A 172 -3.67 29.73 -7.87
C GLU A 172 -5.07 30.31 -8.12
N ARG A 173 -5.94 30.39 -7.09
CA ARG A 173 -7.32 30.88 -7.17
C ARG A 173 -7.50 32.34 -6.70
N ASP A 174 -6.74 32.79 -5.70
CA ASP A 174 -6.94 34.10 -5.07
C ASP A 174 -6.21 35.27 -5.78
N GLN A 175 -5.51 35.01 -6.89
CA GLN A 175 -5.12 36.06 -7.82
C GLN A 175 -6.08 36.06 -9.02
N PRO A 176 -6.67 37.21 -9.39
CA PRO A 176 -7.49 37.35 -10.59
C PRO A 176 -6.61 37.38 -11.85
N GLU A 177 -5.66 36.44 -11.99
CA GLU A 177 -4.94 36.22 -13.22
C GLU A 177 -5.44 34.93 -13.89
N PRO A 178 -6.22 35.04 -14.97
CA PRO A 178 -6.84 33.89 -15.64
C PRO A 178 -5.85 33.04 -16.47
N SER A 179 -4.57 32.94 -16.07
CA SER A 179 -3.52 32.45 -16.97
C SER A 179 -2.29 31.83 -16.32
N LYS A 180 -2.45 31.02 -15.26
CA LYS A 180 -1.34 30.16 -14.81
C LYS A 180 -1.41 28.80 -15.49
N GLU A 181 -0.30 28.43 -16.11
CA GLU A 181 -0.10 27.09 -16.70
C GLU A 181 -0.30 26.01 -15.63
N TRP A 182 -1.10 25.00 -15.96
CA TRP A 182 -1.25 23.79 -15.16
C TRP A 182 -0.56 22.60 -15.85
N PRO A 183 0.20 21.77 -15.12
CA PRO A 183 0.71 22.07 -13.78
C PRO A 183 1.71 23.23 -13.84
N ALA A 184 2.00 23.86 -12.71
CA ALA A 184 2.98 24.95 -12.62
C ALA A 184 4.34 24.57 -13.24
N SER A 185 5.19 25.54 -13.58
CA SER A 185 6.56 25.24 -14.04
C SER A 185 7.48 24.79 -12.90
N THR A 186 7.23 25.31 -11.69
CA THR A 186 7.95 24.96 -10.46
C THR A 186 6.95 24.74 -9.36
N TRP A 187 7.13 23.66 -8.60
CA TRP A 187 6.24 23.31 -7.50
C TRP A 187 7.01 23.05 -6.21
N VAL A 188 6.66 23.76 -5.15
CA VAL A 188 7.33 23.64 -3.85
C VAL A 188 6.56 22.68 -2.96
N LEU A 189 7.16 21.54 -2.63
CA LEU A 189 6.56 20.52 -1.79
C LEU A 189 7.31 20.39 -0.46
N CYS A 190 6.60 19.98 0.59
CA CYS A 190 7.21 19.68 1.88
C CYS A 190 7.58 18.20 1.90
N LEU A 191 8.86 17.93 2.17
CA LEU A 191 9.45 16.61 2.24
C LEU A 191 9.96 16.37 3.66
N PHE A 192 9.64 15.22 4.24
CA PHE A 192 10.29 14.70 5.42
C PHE A 192 11.30 13.64 5.01
N SER A 193 12.50 13.68 5.58
CA SER A 193 13.49 12.63 5.42
C SER A 193 13.80 11.97 6.76
N SER A 194 13.66 10.65 6.83
CA SER A 194 14.05 9.89 8.04
C SER A 194 15.57 9.85 8.27
N ARG A 195 16.37 10.27 7.28
CA ARG A 195 17.82 10.44 7.44
C ARG A 195 18.17 11.64 8.33
N THR A 196 17.47 12.75 8.12
CA THR A 196 17.70 14.00 8.87
C THR A 196 16.74 14.13 10.06
N GLY A 197 15.60 13.44 10.01
CA GLY A 197 14.51 13.58 10.97
C GLY A 197 13.81 14.93 10.89
N GLN A 198 13.92 15.64 9.77
CA GLN A 198 13.41 17.00 9.58
C GLN A 198 12.53 17.12 8.34
N TRP A 199 11.65 18.12 8.38
CA TRP A 199 10.91 18.60 7.22
C TRP A 199 11.72 19.68 6.49
N GLU A 200 11.69 19.63 5.17
CA GLU A 200 12.27 20.64 4.29
C GLU A 200 11.30 20.99 3.17
N GLN A 201 11.37 22.23 2.69
CA GLN A 201 10.67 22.64 1.47
C GLN A 201 11.62 22.47 0.29
N ARG A 202 11.15 21.79 -0.75
CA ARG A 202 11.94 21.53 -1.94
C ARG A 202 11.16 21.92 -3.19
N ALA A 203 11.82 22.64 -4.09
CA ALA A 203 11.27 23.04 -5.37
C ALA A 203 11.51 21.92 -6.40
N PHE A 204 10.44 21.51 -7.08
CA PHE A 204 10.44 20.53 -8.15
C PHE A 204 10.17 21.23 -9.48
N LEU A 205 10.93 20.93 -10.52
CA LEU A 205 10.77 21.52 -11.85
C LEU A 205 9.92 20.62 -12.75
N ARG A 206 8.98 21.22 -13.51
CA ARG A 206 8.16 20.51 -14.49
C ARG A 206 9.01 20.04 -15.66
N GLU A 207 8.90 18.77 -16.02
CA GLU A 207 9.39 18.20 -17.27
C GLU A 207 8.26 18.12 -18.29
N GLY A 208 8.48 18.69 -19.46
CA GLY A 208 7.51 18.76 -20.53
C GLY A 208 6.63 20.01 -20.49
N GLU A 209 5.68 20.03 -21.41
CA GLU A 209 4.76 21.16 -21.62
C GLU A 209 3.67 21.20 -20.53
N ALA A 210 3.04 22.37 -20.40
CA ALA A 210 1.85 22.51 -19.59
C ALA A 210 0.74 21.60 -20.15
N ALA A 211 -0.06 21.00 -19.27
CA ALA A 211 -1.21 20.20 -19.64
C ALA A 211 -2.40 21.07 -20.11
N GLY A 212 -2.46 22.32 -19.67
CA GLY A 212 -3.51 23.31 -19.96
C GLY A 212 -3.42 24.54 -19.05
N MET A 213 -4.51 25.28 -18.90
CA MET A 213 -4.63 26.39 -17.94
C MET A 213 -5.21 25.86 -16.62
N ALA A 214 -4.82 26.44 -15.49
CA ALA A 214 -5.34 26.06 -14.17
C ALA A 214 -6.87 26.22 -14.04
N SER A 215 -7.49 27.05 -14.90
CA SER A 215 -8.94 27.25 -15.00
C SER A 215 -9.69 26.10 -15.66
N ASP A 216 -9.04 25.28 -16.49
CA ASP A 216 -9.74 24.50 -17.50
C ASP A 216 -10.21 23.13 -17.01
N GLU A 217 -9.67 22.60 -15.90
CA GLU A 217 -9.80 21.17 -15.62
C GLU A 217 -9.96 20.78 -14.14
N VAL A 218 -10.40 21.68 -13.24
CA VAL A 218 -10.64 21.27 -11.84
C VAL A 218 -11.98 20.57 -11.72
N LEU A 219 -12.00 19.27 -12.02
CA LEU A 219 -13.14 18.43 -11.71
C LEU A 219 -13.14 18.14 -10.21
N HIS A 220 -14.07 18.77 -9.48
CA HIS A 220 -14.33 18.56 -8.06
C HIS A 220 -14.93 17.16 -7.81
N ARG A 221 -14.11 16.12 -7.94
CA ARG A 221 -14.45 14.78 -7.44
C ARG A 221 -13.47 14.37 -6.36
N THR A 222 -14.03 13.95 -5.23
CA THR A 222 -13.31 13.42 -4.07
C THR A 222 -12.76 12.04 -4.41
N SER A 223 -11.75 11.98 -5.26
CA SER A 223 -11.03 10.75 -5.53
C SER A 223 -10.19 10.37 -4.30
N LYS A 224 -10.24 9.09 -3.92
CA LYS A 224 -9.31 8.50 -2.96
C LYS A 224 -7.91 8.61 -3.56
N SER A 225 -7.08 9.51 -3.05
CA SER A 225 -5.73 9.72 -3.60
C SER A 225 -4.90 8.45 -3.43
N CYS A 226 -4.61 7.78 -4.54
CA CYS A 226 -3.71 6.65 -4.60
C CYS A 226 -2.30 7.13 -4.95
N SER A 227 -1.30 6.48 -4.37
CA SER A 227 0.10 6.69 -4.77
C SER A 227 0.88 5.38 -4.74
N THR A 228 1.85 5.27 -5.63
CA THR A 228 2.76 4.14 -5.69
C THR A 228 4.19 4.62 -5.91
N TYR A 229 5.17 3.89 -5.40
CA TYR A 229 6.59 4.21 -5.52
C TYR A 229 7.31 3.13 -6.31
N TRP A 230 8.09 3.55 -7.31
CA TRP A 230 8.78 2.64 -8.21
C TRP A 230 10.06 3.26 -8.75
N HIS A 231 11.19 2.53 -8.67
CA HIS A 231 12.49 2.93 -9.21
C HIS A 231 12.88 4.39 -8.92
N GLY A 232 12.82 4.79 -7.63
CA GLY A 232 13.19 6.15 -7.24
C GLY A 232 12.12 7.23 -7.45
N MET A 233 10.97 6.87 -8.03
CA MET A 233 9.93 7.79 -8.47
C MET A 233 8.62 7.56 -7.73
N LEU A 234 7.99 8.63 -7.29
CA LEU A 234 6.66 8.60 -6.68
C LEU A 234 5.61 8.97 -7.73
N PHE A 235 4.58 8.14 -7.88
CA PHE A 235 3.43 8.39 -8.74
C PHE A 235 2.23 8.70 -7.87
N VAL A 236 1.66 9.89 -8.01
CA VAL A 236 0.52 10.36 -7.20
C VAL A 236 -0.63 10.73 -8.11
N GLN A 237 -1.80 10.20 -7.81
CA GLN A 237 -3.02 10.57 -8.50
C GLN A 237 -3.48 11.97 -8.08
N CYS A 238 -3.73 12.84 -9.06
CA CYS A 238 -4.07 14.24 -8.87
C CYS A 238 -5.22 14.68 -9.78
N ASN A 239 -5.75 15.88 -9.52
CA ASN A 239 -6.83 16.51 -10.28
C ASN A 239 -8.06 15.61 -10.44
N GLY A 240 -8.67 15.19 -9.33
CA GLY A 240 -9.88 14.36 -9.36
C GLY A 240 -9.71 12.94 -9.94
N GLY A 241 -8.48 12.53 -10.23
CA GLY A 241 -8.16 11.21 -10.75
C GLY A 241 -7.89 11.12 -12.25
N PHE A 242 -7.85 12.26 -12.95
CA PHE A 242 -7.62 12.34 -14.40
C PHE A 242 -6.15 12.45 -14.79
N THR A 243 -5.27 12.69 -13.82
CA THR A 243 -3.84 12.82 -14.05
C THR A 243 -3.04 12.08 -12.99
N VAL A 244 -1.85 11.63 -13.36
CA VAL A 244 -0.83 11.14 -12.41
C VAL A 244 0.40 12.03 -12.49
N MET A 245 0.85 12.49 -11.33
CA MET A 245 2.10 13.18 -11.16
C MET A 245 3.19 12.17 -10.85
N ARG A 246 4.17 12.09 -11.74
CA ARG A 246 5.43 11.40 -11.51
C ARG A 246 6.41 12.40 -10.90
N ILE A 247 6.90 12.12 -9.69
CA ILE A 247 7.80 12.98 -8.93
C ILE A 247 9.10 12.22 -8.67
N SER A 248 10.20 12.81 -9.10
CA SER A 248 11.55 12.30 -8.88
C SER A 248 12.19 13.01 -7.70
N LEU A 249 12.47 12.26 -6.63
CA LEU A 249 13.06 12.80 -5.41
C LEU A 249 14.58 13.04 -5.54
N SER A 250 15.24 12.39 -6.50
CA SER A 250 16.69 12.46 -6.69
C SER A 250 17.15 13.68 -7.49
N ASN A 251 16.39 14.06 -8.53
CA ASN A 251 16.72 15.19 -9.41
C ASN A 251 15.77 16.39 -9.25
N ASN A 252 14.80 16.31 -8.33
CA ASN A 252 13.83 17.36 -8.04
C ASN A 252 13.04 17.79 -9.27
N LYS A 253 12.53 16.82 -10.00
CA LYS A 253 11.69 17.07 -11.17
C LYS A 253 10.37 16.34 -11.05
N TYR A 254 9.37 16.83 -11.75
CA TYR A 254 8.09 16.16 -11.86
C TYR A 254 7.52 16.29 -13.25
N ARG A 255 6.66 15.36 -13.61
CA ARG A 255 5.93 15.34 -14.87
C ARG A 255 4.48 14.96 -14.60
N VAL A 256 3.56 15.55 -15.34
CA VAL A 256 2.15 15.13 -15.35
C VAL A 256 1.91 14.21 -16.53
N ILE A 257 1.25 13.10 -16.25
CA ILE A 257 0.84 12.09 -17.21
C ILE A 257 -0.69 12.12 -17.26
N LYS A 258 -1.24 12.33 -18.46
CA LYS A 258 -2.69 12.28 -18.69
C LYS A 258 -3.18 10.84 -18.65
N MET A 259 -4.35 10.62 -18.07
CA MET A 259 -4.99 9.30 -18.10
C MET A 259 -5.50 8.95 -19.51
N PRO A 260 -5.68 7.65 -19.82
CA PRO A 260 -6.33 7.22 -21.06
C PRO A 260 -7.69 7.91 -21.25
N THR A 261 -7.95 8.42 -22.45
CA THR A 261 -9.15 9.23 -22.76
C THR A 261 -10.46 8.47 -22.59
N ASP A 262 -10.44 7.15 -22.81
CA ASP A 262 -11.58 6.22 -22.69
C ASP A 262 -12.22 6.16 -21.30
N ILE A 263 -11.58 6.79 -20.32
CA ILE A 263 -11.93 6.70 -18.91
C ILE A 263 -12.86 7.84 -18.44
N VAL A 264 -12.92 8.94 -19.20
CA VAL A 264 -13.51 10.21 -18.75
C VAL A 264 -15.06 10.22 -18.74
N GLU A 265 -15.71 9.20 -19.33
CA GLU A 265 -17.17 9.19 -19.61
C GLU A 265 -18.06 8.52 -18.54
N SER A 266 -17.52 7.95 -17.45
CA SER A 266 -18.34 7.24 -16.45
C SER A 266 -18.70 8.09 -15.21
N GLU A 267 -19.95 8.05 -14.79
CA GLU A 267 -20.45 8.73 -13.59
C GLU A 267 -19.91 8.13 -12.27
N TYR A 268 -19.40 6.89 -12.29
CA TYR A 268 -18.92 6.12 -11.13
C TYR A 268 -17.46 5.67 -11.29
N TYR A 269 -16.58 6.63 -11.56
CA TYR A 269 -15.17 6.36 -11.83
C TYR A 269 -14.34 6.21 -10.54
N GLU A 270 -13.88 4.99 -10.24
CA GLU A 270 -12.84 4.73 -9.23
C GLU A 270 -11.59 4.17 -9.93
N LEU A 271 -10.54 4.99 -9.96
CA LEU A 271 -9.24 4.57 -10.49
C LEU A 271 -8.37 4.05 -9.37
N HIS A 272 -7.71 2.92 -9.65
CA HIS A 272 -6.74 2.35 -8.75
C HIS A 272 -5.37 2.39 -9.41
N LEU A 273 -4.40 2.99 -8.73
CA LEU A 273 -3.01 3.07 -9.16
C LEU A 273 -2.18 2.10 -8.31
N GLY A 274 -1.33 1.30 -8.96
CA GLY A 274 -0.46 0.37 -8.26
C GLY A 274 0.76 -0.03 -9.07
N ARG A 275 1.37 -1.12 -8.63
CA ARG A 275 2.54 -1.73 -9.27
C ARG A 275 2.19 -3.16 -9.62
N SER A 276 2.65 -3.61 -10.78
CA SER A 276 2.70 -5.01 -11.17
C SER A 276 4.15 -5.45 -11.43
N ARG A 277 4.35 -6.68 -11.92
CA ARG A 277 5.68 -7.19 -12.27
C ARG A 277 6.35 -6.35 -13.36
N GLU A 278 5.56 -5.80 -14.28
CA GLU A 278 6.05 -5.11 -15.48
C GLU A 278 6.22 -3.61 -15.29
N GLY A 279 5.55 -3.00 -14.31
CA GLY A 279 5.71 -1.58 -14.03
C GLY A 279 4.56 -0.96 -13.26
N ILE A 280 4.33 0.33 -13.51
CA ILE A 280 3.20 1.07 -12.94
C ILE A 280 1.94 0.72 -13.74
N CYS A 281 0.89 0.37 -13.03
CA CYS A 281 -0.39 -0.01 -13.61
C CYS A 281 -1.53 0.83 -13.03
N CYS A 282 -2.54 1.07 -13.84
CA CYS A 282 -3.81 1.60 -13.38
C CYS A 282 -4.97 0.71 -13.82
N ALA A 283 -6.03 0.65 -13.01
CA ALA A 283 -7.24 -0.10 -13.32
C ALA A 283 -8.49 0.71 -13.00
N THR A 284 -9.53 0.49 -13.79
CA THR A 284 -10.89 0.96 -13.51
C THR A 284 -11.90 -0.09 -13.94
N PHE A 285 -13.09 0.00 -13.34
CA PHE A 285 -14.26 -0.70 -13.81
C PHE A 285 -15.09 0.19 -14.74
N ARG A 286 -15.61 -0.41 -15.81
CA ARG A 286 -16.68 0.13 -16.64
C ARG A 286 -17.91 -0.75 -16.45
N ASP A 287 -19.08 -0.14 -16.36
CA ASP A 287 -20.37 -0.85 -16.24
C ASP A 287 -20.38 -1.90 -15.09
N ARG A 288 -19.63 -1.62 -14.01
CA ARG A 288 -19.44 -2.40 -12.78
C ARG A 288 -18.71 -3.75 -12.90
N THR A 289 -18.68 -4.40 -14.07
CA THR A 289 -18.04 -5.74 -14.22
C THR A 289 -16.89 -5.76 -15.22
N ILE A 290 -16.79 -4.77 -16.11
CA ILE A 290 -15.75 -4.74 -17.15
C ILE A 290 -14.50 -4.09 -16.55
N LEU A 291 -13.53 -4.93 -16.21
CA LEU A 291 -12.22 -4.50 -15.75
C LEU A 291 -11.34 -4.10 -16.93
N ARG A 292 -10.72 -2.93 -16.83
CA ARG A 292 -9.65 -2.52 -17.73
C ARG A 292 -8.38 -2.21 -16.94
N VAL A 293 -7.24 -2.70 -17.45
CA VAL A 293 -5.93 -2.48 -16.83
C VAL A 293 -4.98 -1.93 -17.88
N TRP A 294 -4.34 -0.80 -17.58
CA TRP A 294 -3.30 -0.19 -18.38
C TRP A 294 -1.96 -0.30 -17.66
N ILE A 295 -0.89 -0.44 -18.44
CA ILE A 295 0.49 -0.36 -17.96
C ILE A 295 1.10 0.91 -18.56
N LEU A 296 1.84 1.64 -17.73
CA LEU A 296 2.60 2.79 -18.16
C LEU A 296 3.86 2.32 -18.90
N ASP A 297 3.93 2.59 -20.19
CA ASP A 297 5.10 2.35 -21.01
C ASP A 297 6.01 3.58 -21.01
N ASP A 298 7.31 3.37 -20.76
CA ASP A 298 8.36 4.39 -20.78
C ASP A 298 9.48 4.03 -21.80
N SER A 299 9.26 3.01 -22.65
CA SER A 299 10.28 2.46 -23.54
C SER A 299 10.68 3.36 -24.70
N CYS A 300 9.80 4.29 -25.12
CA CYS A 300 10.00 5.14 -26.30
C CYS A 300 10.23 6.63 -25.97
N GLY A 301 10.46 6.98 -24.70
CA GLY A 301 10.63 8.38 -24.25
C GLY A 301 9.33 9.20 -24.20
N THR A 302 8.24 8.69 -24.77
CA THR A 302 6.86 9.12 -24.50
C THR A 302 6.29 8.22 -23.41
N MET A 303 5.89 8.82 -22.29
CA MET A 303 5.23 8.10 -21.19
C MET A 303 3.74 7.98 -21.52
N GLU A 304 3.34 6.82 -22.00
CA GLU A 304 1.98 6.57 -22.49
C GLU A 304 1.38 5.34 -21.83
N TRP A 305 0.07 5.38 -21.63
CA TRP A 305 -0.67 4.26 -21.05
C TRP A 305 -1.08 3.28 -22.15
N ALA A 306 -0.58 2.05 -22.07
CA ALA A 306 -0.97 0.97 -22.96
C ALA A 306 -2.03 0.08 -22.31
N LEU A 307 -3.18 -0.12 -22.96
CA LEU A 307 -4.21 -1.04 -22.49
C LEU A 307 -3.69 -2.47 -22.61
N LYS A 308 -3.62 -3.20 -21.49
CA LYS A 308 -3.13 -4.58 -21.46
C LYS A 308 -4.24 -5.59 -21.29
N HIS A 309 -5.18 -5.31 -20.38
CA HIS A 309 -6.29 -6.22 -20.10
C HIS A 309 -7.63 -5.51 -20.27
N HIS A 310 -8.56 -6.20 -20.92
CA HIS A 310 -9.98 -5.85 -21.02
C HIS A 310 -10.76 -7.12 -20.73
N ILE A 311 -11.33 -7.21 -19.54
CA ILE A 311 -11.87 -8.45 -18.99
C ILE A 311 -13.29 -8.18 -18.52
N ASP A 312 -14.24 -8.99 -18.99
CA ASP A 312 -15.57 -9.04 -18.39
C ASP A 312 -15.57 -10.06 -17.25
N LEU A 313 -15.74 -9.58 -16.03
CA LEU A 313 -15.72 -10.44 -14.84
C LEU A 313 -17.04 -11.18 -14.62
N ASP A 314 -18.12 -10.88 -15.35
CA ASP A 314 -19.47 -11.40 -15.07
C ASP A 314 -19.52 -12.94 -14.88
N GLN A 315 -18.90 -13.68 -15.80
CA GLN A 315 -18.84 -15.15 -15.72
C GLN A 315 -17.99 -15.64 -14.53
N SER A 316 -16.85 -14.97 -14.28
CA SER A 316 -15.95 -15.35 -13.19
C SER A 316 -16.60 -15.10 -11.82
N LEU A 317 -17.35 -14.00 -11.69
CA LEU A 317 -18.08 -13.63 -10.49
C LEU A 317 -19.22 -14.60 -10.20
N SER A 318 -19.97 -14.98 -11.24
CA SER A 318 -21.07 -15.95 -11.13
C SER A 318 -20.59 -17.30 -10.56
N ARG A 319 -19.39 -17.74 -10.95
CA ARG A 319 -18.79 -18.97 -10.40
C ARG A 319 -18.45 -18.86 -8.92
N VAL A 320 -17.84 -17.75 -8.49
CA VAL A 320 -17.48 -17.55 -7.07
C VAL A 320 -18.74 -17.49 -6.19
N MET A 321 -19.80 -16.81 -6.67
CA MET A 321 -21.08 -16.73 -5.96
C MET A 321 -21.65 -18.11 -5.61
N TRP A 322 -21.54 -19.07 -6.54
CA TRP A 322 -22.07 -20.42 -6.33
C TRP A 322 -21.23 -21.27 -5.36
N HIS A 323 -19.91 -21.16 -5.43
CA HIS A 323 -19.01 -22.08 -4.70
C HIS A 323 -18.61 -21.61 -3.30
N CYS A 324 -18.69 -20.31 -3.01
CA CYS A 324 -18.04 -19.72 -1.83
C CYS A 324 -19.01 -19.07 -0.82
N GLY A 325 -20.32 -19.12 -1.06
CA GLY A 325 -21.32 -18.41 -0.25
C GLY A 325 -21.40 -18.83 1.24
N GLU A 326 -20.94 -20.03 1.60
CA GLU A 326 -21.08 -20.60 2.95
C GLU A 326 -19.75 -20.92 3.67
N LYS A 327 -18.60 -20.80 3.00
CA LYS A 327 -17.29 -21.15 3.59
C LYS A 327 -16.60 -19.91 4.11
N GLU A 328 -15.89 -19.93 5.24
CA GLU A 328 -15.12 -18.77 5.72
C GLU A 328 -13.99 -18.36 4.76
N GLY A 329 -13.50 -19.32 3.95
CA GLY A 329 -12.40 -19.14 3.02
C GLY A 329 -11.04 -19.37 3.67
N PRO A 330 -9.96 -19.37 2.88
CA PRO A 330 -8.65 -19.73 3.39
C PRO A 330 -7.99 -18.63 4.24
N TRP A 331 -8.39 -17.35 4.14
CA TRP A 331 -7.81 -16.26 4.92
C TRP A 331 -8.75 -15.86 6.06
N SER A 332 -8.15 -15.45 7.18
CA SER A 332 -8.86 -14.95 8.36
C SER A 332 -8.82 -13.42 8.40
N LEU A 333 -9.98 -12.80 8.64
CA LEU A 333 -10.08 -11.38 8.91
C LEU A 333 -9.83 -11.13 10.40
N GLN A 334 -8.77 -10.38 10.71
CA GLN A 334 -8.56 -9.81 12.04
C GLN A 334 -9.22 -8.44 12.09
N ASP A 335 -10.23 -8.28 12.93
CA ASP A 335 -10.84 -7.00 13.24
C ASP A 335 -10.81 -6.73 14.73
N VAL A 336 -10.97 -5.45 15.10
CA VAL A 336 -11.12 -5.07 16.49
C VAL A 336 -12.52 -4.55 16.67
N ILE A 337 -13.26 -5.25 17.53
CA ILE A 337 -14.65 -4.97 17.88
C ILE A 337 -14.74 -3.50 18.31
N ASN A 338 -15.65 -2.75 17.67
CA ASN A 338 -16.02 -1.40 18.08
C ASN A 338 -16.74 -1.50 19.44
N VAL A 339 -16.00 -1.61 20.55
CA VAL A 339 -16.60 -1.43 21.87
C VAL A 339 -16.93 0.05 21.98
N GLU A 340 -18.20 0.33 22.23
CA GLU A 340 -18.79 1.64 22.56
C GLU A 340 -19.13 2.57 21.39
N HIS A 341 -20.34 2.40 20.83
CA HIS A 341 -21.15 3.53 20.34
C HIS A 341 -22.66 3.22 20.33
N TYR A 342 -23.20 2.63 21.39
CA TYR A 342 -24.59 2.89 21.81
C TYR A 342 -24.62 2.94 23.33
N GLY A 343 -25.20 4.01 23.87
CA GLY A 343 -25.20 4.28 25.30
C GLY A 343 -25.81 3.15 26.12
N GLN A 344 -25.27 2.97 27.33
CA GLN A 344 -25.85 2.29 28.48
C GLN A 344 -26.85 1.17 28.18
N GLN A 345 -26.39 -0.08 28.27
CA GLN A 345 -27.17 -1.11 28.93
C GLN A 345 -26.26 -2.04 29.72
N ASP A 346 -26.79 -2.47 30.85
CA ASP A 346 -26.09 -2.95 32.03
C ASP A 346 -25.18 -4.16 31.77
N LEU A 347 -23.99 -4.12 32.38
CA LEU A 347 -23.19 -5.30 32.66
C LEU A 347 -23.96 -6.18 33.63
N ASN A 348 -24.63 -7.21 33.12
CA ASN A 348 -25.01 -8.42 33.84
C ASN A 348 -25.25 -9.55 32.85
N ASP A 349 -24.18 -10.12 32.32
CA ASP A 349 -23.95 -11.57 32.30
C ASP A 349 -22.69 -11.85 31.46
N VAL A 350 -21.57 -12.06 32.13
CA VAL A 350 -20.43 -12.76 31.55
C VAL A 350 -20.24 -14.02 32.39
N ASN A 351 -20.88 -15.10 31.96
CA ASN A 351 -20.40 -16.42 32.33
C ASN A 351 -19.14 -16.68 31.50
N MET A 352 -18.01 -16.66 32.19
CA MET A 352 -16.74 -17.18 31.71
C MET A 352 -16.85 -18.71 31.62
N ASP A 353 -16.82 -19.26 30.42
CA ASP A 353 -16.37 -20.62 30.21
C ASP A 353 -15.01 -20.55 29.50
N GLU A 354 -13.95 -20.67 30.31
CA GLU A 354 -12.60 -20.98 29.88
C GLU A 354 -12.58 -22.44 29.40
N ASP A 355 -12.21 -22.68 28.15
CA ASP A 355 -11.69 -24.00 27.77
C ASP A 355 -10.41 -23.84 26.95
N HIS A 356 -9.30 -23.92 27.67
CA HIS A 356 -7.99 -24.20 27.13
C HIS A 356 -7.94 -25.65 26.63
N SER A 357 -7.67 -25.85 25.34
CA SER A 357 -7.03 -27.09 24.90
C SER A 357 -5.78 -26.80 24.08
N ASN A 358 -4.64 -27.09 24.73
CA ASN A 358 -3.34 -27.24 24.10
C ASN A 358 -3.41 -28.33 23.03
N ASN A 359 -2.87 -28.07 21.85
CA ASN A 359 -2.18 -29.11 21.10
C ASN A 359 -1.02 -28.53 20.30
N SER A 360 0.19 -28.90 20.72
CA SER A 360 1.43 -28.62 20.00
C SER A 360 1.49 -29.49 18.75
N PHE A 361 1.59 -28.91 17.57
CA PHE A 361 1.99 -29.65 16.37
C PHE A 361 2.98 -28.88 15.49
N VAL A 362 3.93 -29.67 15.00
CA VAL A 362 5.18 -29.36 14.31
C VAL A 362 5.06 -28.31 13.21
N LYS A 363 5.99 -27.35 13.27
CA LYS A 363 6.24 -26.25 12.33
C LYS A 363 6.68 -26.79 10.96
N SER A 364 5.87 -26.58 9.92
CA SER A 364 6.31 -26.71 8.52
C SER A 364 6.42 -25.31 7.90
N GLU A 365 7.64 -24.91 7.55
CA GLU A 365 7.92 -23.77 6.67
C GLU A 365 7.33 -24.11 5.27
N VAL A 366 6.06 -23.76 5.04
CA VAL A 366 5.43 -23.83 3.71
C VAL A 366 5.07 -22.41 3.32
N GLU A 367 5.90 -21.84 2.46
CA GLU A 367 5.64 -20.61 1.73
C GLU A 367 4.33 -20.77 0.94
N TRP A 368 3.51 -19.71 0.88
CA TRP A 368 2.29 -19.70 0.08
C TRP A 368 2.65 -19.89 -1.39
N ASP A 369 2.27 -21.05 -1.94
CA ASP A 369 2.45 -21.38 -3.34
C ASP A 369 1.14 -21.11 -4.09
N SER A 370 1.26 -20.40 -5.20
CA SER A 370 0.14 -19.79 -5.94
C SER A 370 -0.79 -20.79 -6.62
N ASP A 371 -0.48 -22.08 -6.56
CA ASP A 371 -0.94 -23.08 -7.51
C ASP A 371 -1.99 -24.05 -6.96
N ASN A 372 -2.42 -23.91 -5.69
CA ASN A 372 -3.15 -24.98 -5.00
C ASN A 372 -4.63 -24.70 -4.61
N ASP A 373 -5.19 -23.52 -4.92
CA ASP A 373 -6.57 -23.14 -4.50
C ASP A 373 -7.50 -22.77 -5.68
N ASN A 374 -7.30 -23.41 -6.84
CA ASN A 374 -8.05 -23.05 -8.06
C ASN A 374 -9.49 -23.59 -8.04
N ILE A 375 -10.46 -22.73 -8.38
CA ILE A 375 -11.84 -23.16 -8.67
C ILE A 375 -11.84 -23.82 -10.07
N GLY A 376 -12.14 -25.11 -10.13
CA GLY A 376 -12.08 -25.90 -11.38
C GLY A 376 -13.14 -25.53 -12.42
N ASP A 377 -12.79 -25.72 -13.70
CA ASP A 377 -13.67 -25.52 -14.87
C ASP A 377 -14.68 -26.66 -15.01
N ASN A 378 -15.89 -26.50 -14.48
CA ASN A 378 -17.04 -27.29 -14.93
C ASN A 378 -18.10 -26.33 -15.50
N GLU A 379 -18.54 -26.62 -16.71
CA GLU A 379 -19.60 -25.89 -17.41
C GLU A 379 -20.95 -26.11 -16.70
N SER A 380 -21.63 -25.04 -16.28
CA SER A 380 -23.06 -25.15 -15.91
C SER A 380 -23.82 -23.82 -16.03
N GLU A 381 -25.13 -23.97 -16.22
CA GLU A 381 -26.14 -23.01 -16.71
C GLU A 381 -26.16 -21.62 -16.04
N VAL A 382 -26.31 -20.61 -16.89
CA VAL A 382 -26.48 -19.19 -16.56
C VAL A 382 -27.89 -18.95 -16.01
N VAL A 383 -28.00 -18.51 -14.76
CA VAL A 383 -29.25 -18.01 -14.17
C VAL A 383 -29.09 -16.52 -13.86
N GLU A 384 -30.15 -15.75 -14.12
CA GLU A 384 -30.27 -14.28 -14.07
C GLU A 384 -29.41 -13.58 -13.00
N SER A 385 -28.57 -12.64 -13.46
CA SER A 385 -27.57 -11.93 -12.67
C SER A 385 -28.18 -10.79 -11.84
N TYR A 386 -28.33 -10.99 -10.54
CA TYR A 386 -28.31 -9.88 -9.59
C TYR A 386 -26.86 -9.37 -9.48
N LEU A 387 -26.46 -8.47 -10.39
CA LEU A 387 -25.07 -8.04 -10.54
C LEU A 387 -24.53 -7.38 -9.25
N PRO A 388 -23.56 -8.01 -8.56
CA PRO A 388 -22.98 -7.45 -7.37
C PRO A 388 -22.04 -6.28 -7.68
N TYR A 389 -21.94 -5.33 -6.74
CA TYR A 389 -20.91 -4.29 -6.77
C TYR A 389 -19.54 -4.95 -6.54
N VAL A 390 -18.61 -4.71 -7.47
CA VAL A 390 -17.20 -5.13 -7.39
C VAL A 390 -16.36 -3.91 -7.06
N SER A 391 -15.50 -4.01 -6.06
CA SER A 391 -14.54 -2.97 -5.71
C SER A 391 -13.12 -3.49 -5.75
N PHE A 392 -12.16 -2.61 -6.04
CA PHE A 392 -10.76 -3.00 -6.19
C PHE A 392 -10.04 -2.91 -4.83
N LEU A 393 -9.31 -3.96 -4.46
CA LEU A 393 -8.52 -4.02 -3.22
C LEU A 393 -7.03 -3.71 -3.42
N GLY A 394 -6.47 -3.99 -4.60
CA GLY A 394 -5.06 -3.70 -4.87
C GLY A 394 -4.43 -4.55 -5.96
N PHE A 395 -3.23 -4.15 -6.38
CA PHE A 395 -2.40 -4.92 -7.31
C PHE A 395 -1.33 -5.70 -6.57
N HIS A 396 -1.09 -6.96 -6.92
CA HIS A 396 0.07 -7.69 -6.42
C HIS A 396 1.34 -7.01 -6.97
N PRO A 397 2.27 -6.54 -6.10
CA PRO A 397 3.39 -5.71 -6.52
C PRO A 397 4.46 -6.39 -7.39
N TYR A 398 4.32 -7.68 -7.67
CA TYR A 398 5.36 -8.54 -8.27
C TYR A 398 4.80 -9.67 -9.16
N LYS A 399 3.47 -9.82 -9.22
CA LYS A 399 2.77 -10.83 -10.04
C LYS A 399 1.63 -10.12 -10.79
N GLU A 400 1.18 -10.68 -11.90
CA GLU A 400 0.03 -10.15 -12.66
C GLU A 400 -1.28 -10.63 -12.02
N VAL A 401 -1.50 -10.21 -10.77
CA VAL A 401 -2.64 -10.58 -9.93
C VAL A 401 -3.23 -9.33 -9.33
N ILE A 402 -4.55 -9.24 -9.29
CA ILE A 402 -5.28 -8.17 -8.60
C ILE A 402 -6.16 -8.77 -7.51
N PHE A 403 -6.46 -7.95 -6.51
CA PHE A 403 -7.33 -8.29 -5.40
C PHE A 403 -8.63 -7.51 -5.53
N LEU A 404 -9.76 -8.19 -5.36
CA LEU A 404 -11.09 -7.63 -5.54
C LEU A 404 -11.98 -7.96 -4.34
N ASP A 405 -12.83 -7.03 -3.97
CA ASP A 405 -13.96 -7.23 -3.07
C ASP A 405 -15.21 -7.44 -3.93
N LEU A 406 -15.89 -8.55 -3.67
CA LEU A 406 -17.11 -8.96 -4.33
C LEU A 406 -18.29 -8.85 -3.38
N LEU A 407 -19.45 -8.50 -3.95
CA LEU A 407 -20.77 -8.53 -3.28
C LEU A 407 -20.86 -7.56 -2.10
N SER A 408 -20.19 -6.41 -2.18
CA SER A 408 -20.22 -5.39 -1.12
C SER A 408 -19.79 -5.95 0.24
N LEU A 409 -18.50 -6.28 0.39
CA LEU A 409 -17.86 -6.76 1.63
C LEU A 409 -18.03 -8.25 1.96
N ARG A 410 -18.63 -9.07 1.10
CA ARG A 410 -18.82 -10.49 1.45
C ARG A 410 -17.62 -11.35 1.13
N ARG A 411 -16.85 -11.02 0.09
CA ARG A 411 -15.76 -11.90 -0.36
C ARG A 411 -14.58 -11.15 -0.95
N ALA A 412 -13.39 -11.41 -0.44
CA ALA A 412 -12.17 -11.05 -1.15
C ALA A 412 -11.74 -12.20 -2.07
N VAL A 413 -11.29 -11.85 -3.27
CA VAL A 413 -10.71 -12.78 -4.24
C VAL A 413 -9.41 -12.24 -4.82
N ALA A 414 -8.52 -13.13 -5.22
CA ALA A 414 -7.39 -12.82 -6.07
C ALA A 414 -7.70 -13.28 -7.51
N TYR A 415 -7.57 -12.37 -8.47
CA TYR A 415 -7.80 -12.62 -9.88
C TYR A 415 -6.48 -12.57 -10.64
N HIS A 416 -6.14 -13.65 -11.34
CA HIS A 416 -4.93 -13.76 -12.16
C HIS A 416 -5.20 -13.21 -13.56
N LEU A 417 -4.59 -12.08 -13.90
CA LEU A 417 -4.90 -11.34 -15.14
C LEU A 417 -4.58 -12.12 -16.42
N ASN A 418 -3.58 -13.01 -16.37
CA ASN A 418 -3.12 -13.77 -17.54
C ASN A 418 -3.86 -15.10 -17.74
N THR A 419 -4.29 -15.74 -16.67
CA THR A 419 -4.91 -17.08 -16.71
C THR A 419 -6.41 -17.04 -16.46
N SER A 420 -6.95 -15.88 -16.04
CA SER A 420 -8.34 -15.71 -15.61
C SER A 420 -8.76 -16.60 -14.45
N ILE A 421 -7.79 -17.18 -13.74
CA ILE A 421 -8.04 -17.98 -12.54
C ILE A 421 -8.47 -17.05 -11.41
N VAL A 422 -9.52 -17.46 -10.69
CA VAL A 422 -10.00 -16.78 -9.49
C VAL A 422 -9.71 -17.64 -8.27
N GLN A 423 -9.04 -17.04 -7.30
CA GLN A 423 -8.72 -17.65 -6.02
C GLN A 423 -9.54 -16.97 -4.93
N ASP A 424 -10.22 -17.80 -4.17
CA ASP A 424 -10.99 -17.36 -3.04
C ASP A 424 -10.07 -17.02 -1.87
N LEU A 425 -10.17 -15.81 -1.32
CA LEU A 425 -9.39 -15.41 -0.14
C LEU A 425 -10.22 -15.56 1.12
N GLY A 426 -11.53 -15.32 1.05
CA GLY A 426 -12.43 -15.52 2.18
C GLY A 426 -13.29 -14.32 2.52
N ASN A 427 -13.97 -14.43 3.64
CA ASN A 427 -14.88 -13.41 4.14
C ASN A 427 -14.12 -12.16 4.59
N ILE A 428 -14.62 -10.99 4.18
CA ILE A 428 -14.10 -9.68 4.59
C ILE A 428 -15.13 -8.82 5.31
N TRP A 429 -16.23 -9.43 5.72
CA TRP A 429 -17.24 -8.77 6.54
C TRP A 429 -16.77 -8.71 8.00
N PRO A 430 -16.62 -7.51 8.60
CA PRO A 430 -16.20 -7.42 9.99
C PRO A 430 -17.31 -7.86 10.96
N ASN A 431 -16.92 -8.47 12.06
CA ASN A 431 -17.79 -8.82 13.18
C ASN A 431 -18.44 -7.56 13.77
N ASP A 432 -19.74 -7.62 14.08
CA ASP A 432 -20.54 -6.52 14.65
C ASP A 432 -20.57 -5.22 13.83
N TYR A 433 -20.24 -5.27 12.53
CA TYR A 433 -20.35 -4.13 11.64
C TYR A 433 -21.82 -3.84 11.29
N HIS A 434 -22.45 -2.92 12.03
CA HIS A 434 -23.80 -2.45 11.77
C HIS A 434 -23.83 -1.55 10.53
N VAL A 435 -24.16 -2.13 9.38
CA VAL A 435 -24.26 -1.39 8.12
C VAL A 435 -25.50 -0.51 8.12
N GLY A 436 -25.32 0.79 8.32
CA GLY A 436 -26.24 1.78 7.76
C GLY A 436 -26.16 1.79 6.21
N ASN A 437 -26.94 2.62 5.53
CA ASN A 437 -26.96 2.69 4.05
C ASN A 437 -25.61 3.07 3.36
N ALA A 438 -24.51 3.25 4.11
CA ALA A 438 -23.18 3.68 3.64
C ALA A 438 -22.03 2.71 3.95
N GLY A 439 -22.31 1.46 4.37
CA GLY A 439 -21.28 0.46 4.64
C GLY A 439 -20.45 0.09 3.40
N GLY A 440 -19.12 0.12 3.52
CA GLY A 440 -18.20 -0.18 2.42
C GLY A 440 -16.72 0.00 2.82
N ILE A 441 -15.82 -0.47 1.96
CA ILE A 441 -14.37 -0.27 2.12
C ILE A 441 -14.00 1.13 1.65
N LYS A 442 -13.50 1.93 2.58
CA LYS A 442 -12.98 3.25 2.33
C LYS A 442 -11.61 3.17 1.65
N LYS A 443 -10.69 2.34 2.15
CA LYS A 443 -9.35 2.15 1.59
C LYS A 443 -8.84 0.73 1.84
N SER A 444 -7.95 0.29 0.98
CA SER A 444 -7.32 -1.02 1.03
C SER A 444 -5.83 -0.89 0.73
N PHE A 445 -4.99 -1.66 1.42
CA PHE A 445 -3.54 -1.63 1.24
C PHE A 445 -2.95 -3.04 1.33
N LEU A 446 -2.31 -3.49 0.26
CA LEU A 446 -1.60 -4.77 0.29
C LEU A 446 -0.36 -4.69 1.17
N TYR A 447 -0.11 -5.75 1.92
CA TYR A 447 1.01 -5.85 2.82
C TYR A 447 2.03 -6.88 2.36
N THR A 448 3.24 -6.43 2.04
CA THR A 448 4.42 -7.27 1.83
C THR A 448 5.43 -7.00 2.94
N PRO A 449 5.83 -7.98 3.78
CA PRO A 449 6.67 -7.73 4.94
C PRO A 449 8.05 -7.12 4.60
N CYS A 450 8.57 -6.31 5.52
CA CYS A 450 9.94 -5.79 5.46
C CYS A 450 10.67 -6.16 6.75
N LEU A 451 11.59 -7.12 6.68
CA LEU A 451 12.30 -7.68 7.83
C LEU A 451 13.58 -6.91 8.17
N ILE A 452 13.81 -5.76 7.55
CA ILE A 452 14.98 -4.93 7.79
C ILE A 452 14.96 -4.42 9.23
N ALA A 453 15.93 -4.86 10.01
CA ALA A 453 16.06 -4.52 11.42
C ALA A 453 16.41 -3.04 11.64
N ASP A 454 17.13 -2.42 10.71
CA ASP A 454 17.47 -1.00 10.77
C ASP A 454 16.24 -0.16 10.43
N PHE A 455 15.67 0.46 11.45
CA PHE A 455 14.50 1.32 11.31
C PHE A 455 14.84 2.70 11.90
N PRO A 456 14.79 3.77 11.10
CA PRO A 456 15.14 5.10 11.59
C PRO A 456 14.09 5.56 12.61
N VAL A 457 14.52 5.74 13.86
CA VAL A 457 13.67 6.27 14.93
C VAL A 457 13.90 7.78 15.04
N ASN A 458 12.81 8.55 14.95
CA ASN A 458 12.88 9.98 15.15
C ASN A 458 13.05 10.32 16.64
N LYS A 459 14.10 11.08 16.96
CA LYS A 459 14.28 11.65 18.30
C LYS A 459 13.40 12.89 18.45
N LEU A 460 12.13 12.71 18.79
CA LEU A 460 11.29 13.83 19.23
C LEU A 460 11.77 14.24 20.62
N LYS A 461 12.18 15.51 20.79
CA LYS A 461 12.43 16.05 22.14
C LYS A 461 11.11 15.99 22.89
N ALA A 462 11.10 15.35 24.05
CA ALA A 462 9.94 15.38 24.94
C ALA A 462 9.59 16.85 25.21
N HIS A 463 8.38 17.26 24.85
CA HIS A 463 7.83 18.47 25.43
C HIS A 463 7.69 18.20 26.93
N VAL A 464 8.52 18.87 27.72
CA VAL A 464 8.29 18.99 29.16
C VAL A 464 7.07 19.89 29.28
N GLU A 465 5.90 19.28 29.49
CA GLU A 465 4.74 19.99 29.99
C GLU A 465 5.07 20.43 31.43
N GLY A 466 5.04 21.75 31.65
CA GLY A 466 5.18 22.38 32.95
C GLY A 466 3.83 22.86 33.46
#